data_AF-A0A7C3CVG4-F1
#
_entry.id   AF-A0A7C3CVG4-F1
#
_cell.length_a   1.000
_cell.length_b   1.000
_cell.length_c   1.000
_cell.angle_alpha   90.00
_cell.angle_beta   90.00
_cell.angle_gamma   90.00
#
_symmetry.space_group_name_H-M   'P 1'
#
loop_
_entity.id
_entity.type
_entity.pdbx_description
1 polymer ?
#
loop_
_entity_poly.entity_id
_entity_poly.type
_entity_poly.pdbx_seq_one_letter_code
_entity_poly.pdbx_strand_id
1 'polypeptide(L)'
;MGDALLTYADKLAALEQEFREIHKHLIKKKKSFNENQKKVYNFVIGISQIIQFNINNKQYFIKRGDKHKGFEHILLRHYGEGTEGRLTATNILNIATTIKMGSSYASEKNDYTSISNEFNGQRFIIVLSKDRNGHWIVSYYSVDK
;
A
#
# COMPACT_ATOMS: atom_id res chain seq x y z
N MET A 1 6.72 -21.00 -22.43
CA MET A 1 6.60 -21.32 -20.99
C MET A 1 5.61 -20.34 -20.42
N GLY A 2 4.44 -20.81 -19.98
CA GLY A 2 3.35 -19.93 -19.57
C GLY A 2 3.69 -19.23 -18.27
N ASP A 3 3.70 -17.90 -18.26
CA ASP A 3 3.69 -17.11 -17.03
C ASP A 3 2.43 -17.52 -16.25
N ALA A 4 2.62 -18.29 -15.18
CA ALA A 4 1.53 -18.56 -14.26
C ALA A 4 1.16 -17.21 -13.61
N LEU A 5 -0.07 -16.75 -13.85
CA LEU A 5 -0.61 -15.57 -13.18
C LEU A 5 -0.58 -15.84 -11.67
N LEU A 6 0.33 -15.15 -10.96
CA LEU A 6 0.42 -15.24 -9.51
C LEU A 6 -0.91 -14.82 -8.88
N THR A 7 -1.39 -15.62 -7.94
CA THR A 7 -2.62 -15.33 -7.22
C THR A 7 -2.39 -14.28 -6.15
N TYR A 8 -3.48 -13.73 -5.60
CA TYR A 8 -3.41 -12.84 -4.45
C TYR A 8 -2.70 -13.52 -3.26
N ALA A 9 -2.95 -14.81 -3.04
CA ALA A 9 -2.33 -15.56 -1.95
C ALA A 9 -0.80 -15.66 -2.14
N ASP A 10 -0.34 -15.91 -3.37
CA ASP A 10 1.10 -16.00 -3.69
C ASP A 10 1.80 -14.65 -3.45
N LYS A 11 1.20 -13.56 -3.94
CA LYS A 11 1.72 -12.21 -3.75
C LYS A 11 1.70 -11.80 -2.28
N LEU A 12 0.66 -12.17 -1.53
CA LEU A 12 0.57 -11.86 -0.10
C LEU A 12 1.64 -12.62 0.69
N ALA A 13 1.85 -13.91 0.41
CA ALA A 13 2.88 -14.72 1.06
C ALA A 13 4.29 -14.17 0.79
N ALA A 14 4.58 -13.73 -0.43
CA ALA A 14 5.86 -13.09 -0.77
C ALA A 14 6.07 -11.80 0.04
N LEU A 15 5.05 -10.94 0.11
CA LEU A 15 5.12 -9.69 0.87
C LEU A 15 5.28 -9.94 2.37
N GLU A 16 4.56 -10.92 2.91
CA GLU A 16 4.68 -11.34 4.30
C GLU A 16 6.12 -11.73 4.64
N GLN A 17 6.75 -12.52 3.77
CA GLN A 17 8.12 -12.95 3.95
C GLN A 17 9.10 -11.77 3.92
N GLU A 18 8.97 -10.86 2.94
CA GLU A 18 9.79 -9.64 2.88
C GLU A 18 9.62 -8.78 4.14
N PHE A 19 8.40 -8.64 4.66
CA PHE A 19 8.12 -7.90 5.89
C PHE A 19 8.77 -8.53 7.11
N ARG A 20 8.77 -9.86 7.22
CA ARG A 20 9.46 -10.58 8.30
C ARG A 20 10.97 -10.36 8.25
N GLU A 21 11.57 -10.35 7.06
CA GLU A 21 12.99 -10.07 6.89
C GLU A 21 13.34 -8.60 7.23
N ILE A 22 12.53 -7.63 6.78
CA ILE A 22 12.67 -6.22 7.19
C ILE A 22 12.62 -6.10 8.72
N HIS A 23 11.64 -6.75 9.36
CA HIS A 23 11.47 -6.71 10.80
C HIS A 23 12.67 -7.32 11.54
N LYS A 24 13.16 -8.48 11.09
CA LYS A 24 14.39 -9.10 11.64
C LYS A 24 15.59 -8.15 11.55
N HIS A 25 15.77 -7.48 10.41
CA HIS A 25 16.87 -6.52 10.23
C HIS A 25 16.76 -5.30 11.13
N LEU A 26 15.55 -4.77 11.34
CA LEU A 26 15.32 -3.67 12.27
C LEU A 26 15.68 -4.06 13.71
N ILE A 27 15.24 -5.25 14.16
CA ILE A 27 15.57 -5.76 15.50
C ILE A 27 17.09 -5.87 15.68
N LYS A 28 17.81 -6.43 14.69
CA LYS A 28 19.29 -6.50 14.72
C LYS A 28 19.94 -5.12 14.86
N LYS A 29 19.33 -4.08 14.27
CA LYS A 29 19.77 -2.69 14.37
C LYS A 29 19.23 -1.95 15.60
N LYS A 30 18.56 -2.64 16.53
CA LYS A 30 17.88 -2.05 17.70
C LYS A 30 16.87 -0.95 17.32
N LYS A 31 16.23 -1.10 16.16
CA LYS A 31 15.18 -0.22 15.64
C LYS A 31 13.84 -0.97 15.65
N SER A 32 12.76 -0.21 15.60
CA SER A 32 11.40 -0.74 15.48
C SER A 32 10.64 -0.02 14.38
N PHE A 33 9.56 -0.64 13.91
CA PHE A 33 8.58 0.04 13.09
C PHE A 33 7.95 1.19 13.86
N ASN A 34 7.70 2.31 13.17
CA ASN A 34 6.82 3.34 13.71
C ASN A 34 5.37 2.82 13.78
N GLU A 35 4.48 3.58 14.42
CA GLU A 35 3.09 3.16 14.64
C GLU A 35 2.36 2.79 13.33
N ASN A 36 2.50 3.59 12.27
CA ASN A 36 1.84 3.34 11.00
C ASN A 36 2.45 2.14 10.26
N GLN A 37 3.78 2.01 10.27
CA GLN A 37 4.47 0.84 9.73
C GLN A 37 4.03 -0.44 10.45
N LYS A 38 3.85 -0.39 11.78
CA LYS A 38 3.35 -1.52 12.57
C LYS A 38 1.92 -1.90 12.19
N LYS A 39 1.05 -0.93 11.92
CA LYS A 39 -0.31 -1.19 11.41
C LYS A 39 -0.27 -1.90 10.04
N VAL A 40 0.56 -1.43 9.12
CA VAL A 40 0.75 -2.07 7.81
C VAL A 40 1.30 -3.49 7.95
N TYR A 41 2.33 -3.65 8.78
CA TYR A 41 2.91 -4.96 9.07
C TYR A 41 1.85 -5.93 9.62
N ASN A 42 1.14 -5.55 10.68
CA ASN A 42 0.11 -6.38 11.31
C ASN A 42 -1.01 -6.78 10.35
N PHE A 43 -1.38 -5.90 9.44
CA PHE A 43 -2.37 -6.20 8.42
C PHE A 43 -1.86 -7.25 7.42
N VAL A 44 -0.64 -7.11 6.92
CA VAL A 44 -0.05 -8.06 5.96
C VAL A 44 0.15 -9.45 6.58
N ILE A 45 0.59 -9.52 7.84
CA ILE A 45 0.77 -10.80 8.53
C ILE A 45 -0.54 -11.36 9.14
N GLY A 46 -1.70 -10.78 8.80
CA GLY A 46 -3.02 -11.29 9.17
C GLY A 46 -3.49 -10.99 10.60
N ILE A 47 -2.75 -10.23 11.40
CA ILE A 47 -3.16 -9.81 12.75
C ILE A 47 -4.32 -8.80 12.70
N SER A 48 -4.42 -8.00 11.65
CA SER A 48 -5.48 -6.98 11.51
C SER A 48 -6.13 -7.05 10.13
N GLN A 49 -7.44 -6.84 10.06
CA GLN A 49 -8.20 -6.91 8.80
C GLN A 49 -8.43 -5.54 8.14
N ILE A 50 -8.19 -4.46 8.89
CA ILE A 50 -8.35 -3.08 8.45
C ILE A 50 -7.20 -2.26 9.05
N ILE A 51 -6.62 -1.37 8.26
CA ILE A 51 -5.74 -0.31 8.74
C ILE A 51 -6.50 1.00 8.69
N GLN A 52 -6.41 1.78 9.75
CA GLN A 52 -6.85 3.18 9.77
C GLN A 52 -5.64 4.10 9.99
N PHE A 53 -5.48 5.06 9.09
CA PHE A 53 -4.54 6.17 9.28
C PHE A 53 -5.31 7.48 9.48
N ASN A 54 -4.86 8.26 10.44
CA ASN A 54 -5.31 9.65 10.63
C ASN A 54 -4.16 10.55 10.15
N ILE A 55 -4.31 11.18 8.99
CA ILE A 55 -3.28 12.00 8.34
C ILE A 55 -3.92 13.30 7.87
N ASN A 56 -3.35 14.45 8.25
CA ASN A 56 -3.82 15.78 7.85
C ASN A 56 -5.33 15.98 8.09
N ASN A 57 -5.82 15.59 9.28
CA ASN A 57 -7.22 15.63 9.69
C ASN A 57 -8.19 14.81 8.81
N LYS A 58 -7.67 13.86 8.01
CA LYS A 58 -8.45 12.93 7.20
C LYS A 58 -8.19 11.49 7.66
N GLN A 59 -9.21 10.65 7.53
CA GLN A 59 -9.13 9.22 7.78
C GLN A 59 -8.93 8.46 6.47
N TYR A 60 -7.98 7.53 6.47
CA TYR A 60 -7.69 6.65 5.34
C TYR A 60 -7.80 5.21 5.80
N PHE A 61 -8.50 4.39 5.02
CA PHE A 61 -8.65 2.97 5.32
C PHE A 61 -7.97 2.11 4.25
N ILE A 62 -7.21 1.12 4.71
CA ILE A 62 -6.75 0.01 3.87
C ILE A 62 -7.46 -1.24 4.36
N LYS A 63 -8.03 -1.96 3.41
CA LYS A 63 -8.60 -3.29 3.60
C LYS A 63 -8.33 -4.12 2.35
N ARG A 64 -8.62 -5.42 2.41
CA ARG A 64 -8.40 -6.34 1.29
C ARG A 64 -8.95 -5.81 -0.04
N GLY A 65 -10.23 -5.43 -0.09
CA GLY A 65 -10.84 -4.94 -1.32
C GLY A 65 -11.02 -6.06 -2.36
N ASP A 66 -10.77 -5.74 -3.63
CA ASP A 66 -10.87 -6.65 -4.77
C ASP A 66 -9.78 -6.34 -5.82
N LYS A 67 -9.77 -7.05 -6.94
CA LYS A 67 -8.78 -6.87 -8.02
C LYS A 67 -8.76 -5.48 -8.68
N HIS A 68 -9.76 -4.64 -8.43
CA HIS A 68 -9.89 -3.28 -8.98
C HIS A 68 -9.60 -2.18 -7.95
N LYS A 69 -9.75 -2.46 -6.64
CA LYS A 69 -9.48 -1.47 -5.58
C LYS A 69 -9.05 -2.10 -4.25
N GLY A 70 -8.27 -1.35 -3.48
CA GLY A 70 -7.77 -1.79 -2.18
C GLY A 70 -6.51 -2.63 -2.26
N PHE A 71 -6.22 -3.36 -1.19
CA PHE A 71 -4.95 -4.04 -1.05
C PHE A 71 -4.75 -5.19 -2.04
N GLU A 72 -5.81 -5.90 -2.40
CA GLU A 72 -5.76 -6.96 -3.41
C GLU A 72 -5.35 -6.39 -4.78
N HIS A 73 -5.90 -5.25 -5.18
CA HIS A 73 -5.45 -4.53 -6.37
C HIS A 73 -3.97 -4.12 -6.29
N ILE A 74 -3.53 -3.57 -5.15
CA ILE A 74 -2.12 -3.20 -4.92
C ILE A 74 -1.21 -4.41 -5.17
N LEU A 75 -1.53 -5.57 -4.57
CA LEU A 75 -0.70 -6.77 -4.71
C LEU A 75 -0.69 -7.35 -6.11
N LEU A 76 -1.86 -7.44 -6.74
CA LEU A 76 -2.00 -8.09 -8.04
C LEU A 76 -1.42 -7.25 -9.19
N ARG A 77 -1.53 -5.92 -9.11
CA ARG A 77 -1.15 -5.02 -10.21
C ARG A 77 0.20 -4.37 -10.05
N HIS A 78 0.62 -4.11 -8.81
CA HIS A 78 1.72 -3.18 -8.56
C HIS A 78 2.84 -3.77 -7.72
N TYR A 79 2.64 -4.88 -7.01
CA TYR A 79 3.68 -5.44 -6.16
C TYR A 79 4.57 -6.44 -6.91
N GLY A 80 5.89 -6.17 -6.92
CA GLY A 80 6.92 -7.04 -7.44
C GLY A 80 7.63 -6.53 -8.71
N GLU A 81 8.64 -7.27 -9.16
CA GLU A 81 9.38 -6.94 -10.38
C GLU A 81 8.49 -7.06 -11.63
N GLY A 82 8.74 -6.19 -12.62
CA GLY A 82 8.05 -6.23 -13.91
C GLY A 82 6.58 -5.81 -13.91
N THR A 83 6.03 -5.37 -12.78
CA THR A 83 4.64 -4.90 -12.69
C THR A 83 4.51 -3.44 -13.09
N GLU A 84 3.39 -3.07 -13.72
CA GLU A 84 3.05 -1.67 -13.97
C GLU A 84 2.90 -0.91 -12.65
N GLY A 85 3.46 0.30 -12.55
CA GLY A 85 3.40 1.12 -11.35
C GLY A 85 4.00 0.45 -10.11
N ARG A 86 5.15 -0.20 -10.32
CA ARG A 86 5.85 -1.07 -9.38
C ARG A 86 5.97 -0.51 -7.96
N LEU A 87 5.78 -1.41 -7.01
CA LEU A 87 5.94 -1.23 -5.58
C LEU A 87 6.81 -2.34 -5.01
N THR A 88 7.74 -1.93 -4.17
CA THR A 88 8.51 -2.82 -3.28
C THR A 88 7.80 -2.97 -1.94
N ALA A 89 8.20 -3.98 -1.14
CA ALA A 89 7.74 -4.09 0.24
C ALA A 89 7.99 -2.81 1.05
N THR A 90 9.12 -2.14 0.82
CA THR A 90 9.43 -0.87 1.50
C THR A 90 8.47 0.25 1.08
N ASN A 91 8.02 0.30 -0.18
CA ASN A 91 7.01 1.28 -0.60
C ASN A 91 5.67 1.03 0.11
N ILE A 92 5.21 -0.24 0.16
CA ILE A 92 3.95 -0.61 0.81
C ILE A 92 4.00 -0.33 2.31
N LEU A 93 5.10 -0.70 2.98
CA LEU A 93 5.30 -0.46 4.41
C LEU A 93 5.26 1.04 4.77
N ASN A 94 5.69 1.92 3.85
CA ASN A 94 5.75 3.36 4.05
C ASN A 94 4.55 4.13 3.46
N ILE A 95 3.46 3.44 3.09
CA ILE A 95 2.29 4.08 2.44
C ILE A 95 1.74 5.28 3.24
N ALA A 96 1.69 5.19 4.56
CA ALA A 96 1.23 6.29 5.41
C ALA A 96 2.16 7.51 5.35
N THR A 97 3.48 7.28 5.25
CA THR A 97 4.47 8.35 5.09
C THR A 97 4.30 9.01 3.72
N THR A 98 4.10 8.23 2.66
CA THR A 98 3.83 8.77 1.32
C THR A 98 2.55 9.61 1.29
N ILE A 99 1.47 9.14 1.92
CA ILE A 99 0.21 9.92 2.04
C ILE A 99 0.48 11.24 2.78
N LYS A 100 1.28 11.21 3.86
CA LYS A 100 1.58 12.39 4.69
C LYS A 100 2.45 13.43 3.98
N MET A 101 3.46 13.00 3.23
CA MET A 101 4.49 13.88 2.63
C MET A 101 4.07 14.56 1.32
N GLY A 102 2.86 14.28 0.83
CA GLY A 102 2.39 14.76 -0.45
C GLY A 102 2.27 16.26 -0.64
N SER A 103 2.87 16.77 -1.72
CA SER A 103 2.45 18.01 -2.40
C SER A 103 1.24 17.69 -3.25
N SER A 104 0.04 17.78 -2.69
CA SER A 104 -1.17 17.23 -3.29
C SER A 104 -1.67 18.02 -4.50
N TYR A 105 -1.62 17.40 -5.70
CA TYR A 105 -2.61 17.64 -6.74
C TYR A 105 -3.70 16.58 -6.62
N ALA A 106 -4.91 16.99 -6.26
CA ALA A 106 -6.07 16.12 -6.17
C ALA A 106 -6.93 16.27 -7.43
N SER A 107 -7.24 15.15 -8.09
CA SER A 107 -8.28 15.10 -9.11
C SER A 107 -9.46 14.33 -8.55
N GLU A 108 -10.59 15.01 -8.42
CA GLU A 108 -11.86 14.41 -8.01
C GLU A 108 -12.66 14.03 -9.26
N LYS A 109 -13.07 12.78 -9.34
CA LYS A 109 -14.13 12.30 -10.23
C LYS A 109 -15.25 11.72 -9.38
N ASN A 110 -16.44 11.56 -9.96
CA ASN A 110 -17.66 11.15 -9.24
C ASN A 110 -17.45 9.96 -8.28
N ASP A 111 -16.57 9.02 -8.62
CA ASP A 111 -16.39 7.77 -7.86
C ASP A 111 -15.02 7.61 -7.17
N TYR A 112 -14.06 8.50 -7.43
CA TYR A 112 -12.71 8.41 -6.85
C TYR A 112 -11.95 9.73 -6.82
N THR A 113 -11.03 9.85 -5.87
CA THR A 113 -10.06 10.94 -5.78
C THR A 113 -8.65 10.39 -5.96
N SER A 114 -7.89 10.88 -6.93
CA SER A 114 -6.46 10.52 -7.07
C SER A 114 -5.58 11.64 -6.54
N ILE A 115 -4.58 11.28 -5.74
CA ILE A 115 -3.60 12.19 -5.15
C ILE A 115 -2.20 11.76 -5.62
N SER A 116 -1.47 12.68 -6.24
CA SER A 116 -0.07 12.47 -6.64
C SER A 116 0.87 12.99 -5.55
N ASN A 117 1.77 12.14 -5.07
CA ASN A 117 2.75 12.47 -4.04
C ASN A 117 4.15 12.02 -4.45
N GLU A 118 5.18 12.71 -3.94
CA GLU A 118 6.58 12.31 -4.10
C GLU A 118 7.17 11.94 -2.74
N PHE A 119 7.87 10.82 -2.67
CA PHE A 119 8.56 10.36 -1.47
C PHE A 119 9.91 9.76 -1.87
N ASN A 120 11.00 10.29 -1.30
CA ASN A 120 12.38 9.90 -1.61
C ASN A 120 12.72 9.93 -3.11
N GLY A 121 12.23 10.95 -3.83
CA GLY A 121 12.47 11.10 -5.27
C GLY A 121 11.68 10.15 -6.17
N GLN A 122 10.78 9.34 -5.60
CA GLN A 122 9.86 8.47 -6.34
C GLN A 122 8.43 9.03 -6.25
N ARG A 123 7.73 9.05 -7.39
CA ARG A 123 6.34 9.52 -7.49
C ARG A 123 5.37 8.36 -7.31
N PHE A 124 4.27 8.66 -6.63
CA PHE A 124 3.20 7.71 -6.32
C PHE A 124 1.84 8.32 -6.55
N ILE A 125 0.91 7.50 -7.02
CA ILE A 125 -0.51 7.82 -7.06
C ILE A 125 -1.22 7.05 -5.96
N ILE A 126 -1.97 7.78 -5.16
CA ILE A 126 -2.89 7.26 -4.15
C ILE A 126 -4.29 7.45 -4.73
N VAL A 127 -5.03 6.37 -4.91
CA VAL A 127 -6.42 6.43 -5.38
C VAL A 127 -7.35 6.11 -4.21
N LEU A 128 -8.17 7.09 -3.84
CA LEU A 128 -9.23 6.95 -2.86
C LEU A 128 -10.51 6.61 -3.59
N SER A 129 -11.11 5.46 -3.29
CA SER A 129 -12.39 5.05 -3.87
C SER A 129 -13.35 4.63 -2.76
N LYS A 130 -14.66 4.84 -2.95
CA LYS A 130 -15.64 4.39 -1.96
C LYS A 130 -15.93 2.90 -2.10
N ASP A 131 -16.07 2.21 -0.96
CA ASP A 131 -16.61 0.86 -0.90
C ASP A 131 -18.15 0.85 -0.92
N ARG A 132 -18.75 -0.34 -0.87
CA ARG A 132 -20.22 -0.49 -0.84
C ARG A 132 -20.87 0.15 0.40
N ASN A 133 -20.09 0.44 1.44
CA ASN A 133 -20.52 1.04 2.69
C ASN A 133 -20.14 2.53 2.77
N GLY A 134 -19.63 3.13 1.68
CA GLY A 134 -19.23 4.54 1.63
C GLY A 134 -17.85 4.87 2.24
N HIS A 135 -17.08 3.88 2.71
CA HIS A 135 -15.74 4.09 3.26
C HIS A 135 -14.69 4.29 2.16
N TRP A 136 -13.77 5.23 2.38
CA TRP A 136 -12.62 5.46 1.50
C TRP A 136 -11.60 4.34 1.61
N ILE A 137 -11.45 3.56 0.55
CA ILE A 137 -10.40 2.56 0.35
C ILE A 137 -9.25 3.18 -0.43
N VAL A 138 -8.03 2.95 0.05
CA VAL A 138 -6.80 3.31 -0.64
C VAL A 138 -6.33 2.22 -1.60
N SER A 139 -6.13 2.57 -2.86
CA SER A 139 -5.20 1.92 -3.80
C SER A 139 -3.93 2.77 -3.95
N TYR A 140 -2.83 2.16 -4.37
CA TYR A 140 -1.51 2.81 -4.36
C TYR A 140 -0.61 2.19 -5.42
N TYR A 141 0.12 3.02 -6.17
CA TYR A 141 1.10 2.58 -7.17
C TYR A 141 2.14 3.66 -7.46
N SER A 142 3.31 3.28 -7.97
CA SER A 142 4.33 4.24 -8.41
C SER A 142 4.06 4.74 -9.83
N VAL A 143 4.49 5.96 -10.16
CA VAL A 143 4.44 6.50 -11.54
C VAL A 143 5.73 6.16 -12.30
N ASP A 144 6.83 5.99 -11.59
CA ASP A 144 8.14 5.79 -12.18
C ASP A 144 8.31 4.31 -12.59
N LYS A 145 8.93 4.08 -13.76
CA LYS A 145 9.18 2.74 -14.32
C LYS A 145 10.37 2.06 -13.64
#